data_AF-A0A3D5RW73-F1
#
_entry.id   AF-A0A3D5RW73-F1
#
_cell.length_a   1.000
_cell.length_b   1.000
_cell.length_c   1.000
_cell.angle_alpha   90.00
_cell.angle_beta   90.00
_cell.angle_gamma   90.00
#
_symmetry.space_group_name_H-M   'P 1'
#
loop_
_entity.id
_entity.type
_entity.pdbx_description
1 polymer ?
#
loop_
_entity_poly.entity_id
_entity_poly.type
_entity_poly.pdbx_seq_one_letter_code
_entity_poly.pdbx_strand_id
1 'polypeptide(L)' 'MALDDNSLTTLARTKDYLGVTNDSNDTLLERLIDAASSFIETYCDRTFKLTSYILQQEGSGTDT' A
#
# COMPACT_ATOMS: atom_id res chain seq x y z
N MET A 1 11.84 -0.02 6.53
CA MET A 1 10.63 0.70 6.99
C MET A 1 9.50 -0.29 6.88
N ALA A 2 8.63 -0.46 7.87
CA ALA A 2 7.58 -1.46 7.76
C ALA A 2 6.75 -1.25 6.48
N LEU A 3 6.52 -2.34 5.75
CA LEU A 3 5.71 -2.36 4.52
C LEU A 3 4.34 -1.74 4.78
N ASP A 4 3.86 -0.88 3.87
CA ASP A 4 2.60 -0.19 4.06
C ASP A 4 1.42 -1.17 4.04
N ASP A 5 0.37 -0.88 4.82
CA ASP A 5 -0.83 -1.72 4.86
C ASP A 5 -1.59 -1.70 3.53
N ASN A 6 -1.23 -0.85 2.55
CA ASN A 6 -1.79 -0.91 1.20
C ASN A 6 -0.99 -1.82 0.22
N SER A 7 0.19 -2.31 0.58
CA SER A 7 1.04 -3.08 -0.33
C SER A 7 0.38 -4.36 -0.88
N LEU A 8 0.47 -4.55 -2.20
CA LEU A 8 -0.15 -5.65 -2.97
C LEU A 8 0.67 -6.95 -2.94
N THR A 9 1.95 -6.87 -2.54
CA THR A 9 2.84 -8.03 -2.40
C THR A 9 3.67 -7.89 -1.12
N THR A 10 4.33 -8.98 -0.71
CA THR A 10 5.20 -9.00 0.48
C THR A 10 6.67 -8.96 0.09
N LEU A 11 7.51 -8.47 0.99
CA LEU A 11 8.96 -8.49 0.83
C LEU A 11 9.50 -9.92 0.66
N ALA A 12 8.94 -10.90 1.38
CA ALA A 12 9.31 -12.31 1.25
C ALA A 12 9.07 -12.86 -0.17
N ARG A 13 7.89 -12.59 -0.76
CA ARG A 13 7.60 -13.01 -2.15
C ARG A 13 8.49 -12.31 -3.17
N THR A 14 8.78 -11.04 -2.94
CA THR A 14 9.66 -10.26 -3.82
C THR A 14 11.10 -10.78 -3.78
N LYS A 15 11.59 -11.14 -2.59
CA LYS A 15 12.90 -11.79 -2.41
C LYS A 15 12.98 -13.15 -3.08
N ASP A 16 11.94 -13.97 -2.92
CA ASP A 16 11.84 -15.28 -3.58
C ASP A 16 11.90 -15.15 -5.11
N TYR A 17 11.13 -14.22 -5.67
CA TYR A 17 11.12 -13.95 -7.10
C TYR A 17 12.48 -13.45 -7.64
N LEU A 18 13.16 -12.59 -6.89
CA LEU A 18 14.46 -12.02 -7.27
C LEU A 18 15.65 -12.94 -6.93
N GLY A 19 15.43 -14.05 -6.21
CA GLY A 19 16.49 -14.93 -5.72
C GLY A 19 17.41 -14.27 -4.69
N VAL A 20 16.93 -13.25 -3.99
CA VAL A 20 17.71 -12.48 -3.00
C VAL A 20 17.53 -13.10 -1.62
N THR A 21 18.63 -13.56 -1.03
CA THR A 21 18.65 -14.18 0.31
C THR A 21 19.23 -13.28 1.40
N ASN A 22 19.77 -12.12 1.03
CA ASN A 22 20.38 -11.16 1.96
C ASN A 22 19.39 -10.03 2.28
N ASP A 23 19.40 -9.58 3.54
CA ASP A 23 18.52 -8.54 4.07
C ASP A 23 19.06 -7.10 3.87
N SER A 24 20.23 -6.96 3.24
CA SER A 24 20.89 -5.64 3.06
C SER A 24 20.07 -4.62 2.27
N ASN A 25 19.12 -5.08 1.45
CA ASN A 25 18.32 -4.23 0.56
C ASN A 25 16.85 -4.14 0.98
N ASP A 26 16.49 -4.63 2.16
CA ASP A 26 15.10 -4.78 2.57
C ASP A 26 14.34 -3.47 2.55
N THR A 27 14.95 -2.40 3.06
CA THR A 27 14.34 -1.07 3.06
C THR A 27 14.13 -0.51 1.65
N LEU A 28 15.01 -0.86 0.70
CA LEU A 28 14.85 -0.44 -0.69
C LEU A 28 13.75 -1.25 -1.38
N LEU A 29 13.67 -2.55 -1.11
CA LEU A 29 12.63 -3.43 -1.62
C LEU A 29 11.25 -3.05 -1.07
N GLU A 30 11.14 -2.76 0.22
CA GLU A 30 9.90 -2.24 0.84
C GLU A 30 9.42 -0.98 0.10
N ARG A 31 10.30 0.00 -0.08
CA ARG A 31 9.96 1.25 -0.76
C ARG A 31 9.59 1.05 -2.23
N LEU A 32 10.20 0.09 -2.91
CA LEU A 32 9.85 -0.27 -4.29
C LEU A 32 8.45 -0.90 -4.35
N ILE A 33 8.12 -1.78 -3.40
CA ILE A 33 6.82 -2.45 -3.32
C ILE A 33 5.70 -1.43 -3.06
N ASP A 34 5.91 -0.49 -2.14
CA ASP A 34 4.93 0.57 -1.85
C ASP A 34 4.73 1.47 -3.08
N ALA A 35 5.82 1.90 -3.73
CA ALA A 35 5.74 2.73 -4.93
C ALA A 35 5.06 2.02 -6.11
N ALA A 36 5.34 0.73 -6.32
CA ALA A 36 4.71 -0.06 -7.37
C ALA A 36 3.23 -0.28 -7.08
N SER A 37 2.86 -0.55 -5.82
CA SER A 37 1.46 -0.70 -5.41
C SER A 37 0.69 0.61 -5.66
N SER A 38 1.23 1.74 -5.21
CA SER A 38 0.64 3.06 -5.44
C SER A 38 0.54 3.43 -6.93
N PHE A 39 1.54 3.07 -7.74
CA PHE A 39 1.49 3.28 -9.19
C PHE A 39 0.36 2.48 -9.86
N ILE A 40 0.18 1.22 -9.46
CA ILE A 40 -0.90 0.37 -9.99
C ILE A 40 -2.27 0.92 -9.58
N GLU A 41 -2.43 1.34 -8.32
CA GLU A 41 -3.69 1.93 -7.86
C GLU A 41 -4.01 3.24 -8.60
N THR A 42 -3.00 4.09 -8.83
CA THR A 42 -3.15 5.33 -9.59
C THR A 42 -3.49 5.05 -11.06
N TYR A 43 -2.84 4.07 -11.68
CA TYR A 43 -3.10 3.68 -13.06
C TYR A 43 -4.52 3.15 -13.26
N CYS A 44 -5.05 2.42 -12.27
CA CYS A 44 -6.39 1.87 -12.29
C CYS A 44 -7.46 2.83 -11.76
N ASP A 45 -7.07 4.00 -11.24
CA ASP A 45 -7.93 4.94 -10.50
C ASP A 45 -8.77 4.24 -9.42
N ARG A 46 -8.17 3.24 -8.76
CA ARG A 46 -8.88 2.36 -7.84
C ARG A 46 -7.95 1.80 -6.77
N THR A 47 -8.41 1.86 -5.52
CA THR A 47 -7.79 1.18 -4.39
C THR A 47 -8.17 -0.31 -4.40
N PHE A 48 -7.19 -1.21 -4.41
CA PHE A 48 -7.42 -2.66 -4.46
C PHE A 48 -7.38 -3.30 -3.08
N LYS A 49 -6.63 -2.71 -2.15
CA LYS A 49 -6.63 -3.16 -0.75
C LYS A 49 -7.80 -2.54 0.00
N LEU A 50 -8.30 -3.26 1.02
CA LEU A 50 -9.42 -2.83 1.84
C LEU A 50 -9.02 -1.58 2.65
N THR A 51 -9.15 -0.40 2.06
CA THR A 51 -9.04 0.88 2.78
C THR A 51 -10.34 1.11 3.54
N SER A 52 -10.24 1.09 4.87
CA SER A 52 -11.35 1.51 5.75
C SER A 52 -11.60 3.00 5.58
N TYR A 53 -12.55 3.37 4.72
CA TYR A 53 -12.96 4.76 4.54
C TYR A 53 -13.99 5.12 5.62
N ILE A 54 -13.53 5.77 6.69
CA ILE A 54 -14.40 6.40 7.69
C ILE A 54 -14.83 7.77 7.15
N LEU A 55 -16.03 7.81 6.54
CA LEU A 55 -16.74 9.05 6.21
C LEU A 55 -16.99 9.85 7.51
N GLN A 56 -16.18 10.88 7.77
CA GLN A 56 -16.55 11.93 8.72
C GLN A 56 -17.44 12.95 8.00
N GLN A 57 -18.68 12.58 7.69
CA GLN A 57 -19.69 13.56 7.29
C GLN A 57 -20.70 13.71 8.42
N GLU A 58 -20.35 14.53 9.40
CA GLU A 58 -21.31 14.99 10.41
C GLU A 58 -22.17 16.07 9.76
N GLY A 59 -23.24 15.65 9.08
CA GLY A 59 -24.27 16.55 8.60
C GLY A 59 -25.03 17.14 9.79
N SER A 60 -24.56 18.25 10.36
CA SER A 60 -25.38 19.04 11.27
C SER A 60 -26.40 19.85 10.45
N GLY A 61 -27.42 19.16 9.95
CA GLY A 61 -28.63 19.79 9.43
C GLY A 61 -29.37 20.47 10.58
N THR A 62 -28.95 21.68 10.95
CA THR A 62 -29.73 22.55 11.84
C THR A 62 -30.68 23.35 10.96
N ASP A 63 -31.86 22.77 10.71
CA ASP A 63 -33.01 23.48 10.13
C ASP A 63 -33.42 24.57 11.14
N THR A 64 -33.27 25.84 10.74
CA THR A 64 -33.72 27.02 11.49
C THR A 64 -34.87 27.66 10.73
#